data_AF-A0A2S8SRK3-F1
#
_entry.id   AF-A0A2S8SRK3-F1
#
_cell.length_a   1.000
_cell.length_b   1.000
_cell.length_c   1.000
_cell.angle_alpha   90.00
_cell.angle_beta   90.00
_cell.angle_gamma   90.00
#
_symmetry.space_group_name_H-M   'P 1'
#
loop_
_entity.id
_entity.type
_entity.pdbx_description
1 polymer ?
#
loop_
_entity_poly.entity_id
_entity_poly.type
_entity_poly.pdbx_seq_one_letter_code
_entity_poly.pdbx_strand_id
1 'polypeptide(L)'
;MKKVVCPACGLINLEKFVTFPHCAACGALLSGESAPHTTVWKRPVSAPLWAMILGLCCAGLGVLGILTARETRRVEEKQLLAYVGLPRRMTVGRVSGLRISLDTTDADAVASAAPFEDVRLRFPRALFGDFVLLSISPVPDAVTSQGSGRYFHFSRLARDQPLGVLLRPLRAGTHHLSMTLNARECLPLELRGTFQVEPAAVKSAPVRPAPRKNAAKRGRENGERAG
;
A
#
# COMPACT_ATOMS: atom_id res chain seq x y z
N MET A 1 -60.34 33.02 -10.84
CA MET A 1 -61.48 33.34 -9.94
C MET A 1 -62.76 33.03 -10.69
N LYS A 2 -63.61 32.14 -10.18
CA LYS A 2 -64.85 31.75 -10.85
C LYS A 2 -65.95 32.77 -10.54
N LYS A 3 -66.61 33.23 -11.61
CA LYS A 3 -67.82 34.05 -11.55
C LYS A 3 -69.00 33.10 -11.77
N VAL A 4 -69.95 33.07 -10.84
CA VAL A 4 -71.17 32.25 -10.95
C VAL A 4 -72.36 33.18 -11.04
N VAL A 5 -73.13 33.07 -12.11
CA VAL A 5 -74.34 33.89 -12.31
C VAL A 5 -75.49 33.21 -11.58
N CYS A 6 -76.22 33.95 -10.74
CA CYS A 6 -77.37 33.41 -10.03
C CYS A 6 -78.49 33.10 -11.03
N PRO A 7 -79.02 31.86 -11.06
CA PRO A 7 -80.08 31.49 -12.00
C PRO A 7 -81.42 32.17 -11.67
N ALA A 8 -81.63 32.62 -10.43
CA ALA A 8 -82.89 33.22 -10.00
C ALA A 8 -82.99 34.72 -10.32
N CYS A 9 -81.90 35.49 -10.14
CA CYS A 9 -81.93 36.96 -10.30
C CYS A 9 -80.91 37.50 -11.31
N GLY A 10 -80.09 36.64 -11.93
CA GLY A 10 -79.10 37.04 -12.93
C GLY A 10 -77.86 37.77 -12.38
N LEU A 11 -77.76 37.99 -11.06
CA LEU A 11 -76.61 38.66 -10.46
C LEU A 11 -75.36 37.77 -10.49
N ILE A 12 -74.22 38.35 -10.89
CA ILE A 12 -72.93 37.68 -10.89
C ILE A 12 -72.34 37.67 -9.48
N ASN A 13 -72.18 36.50 -8.89
CA ASN A 13 -71.53 36.29 -7.59
C ASN A 13 -70.11 35.73 -7.78
N LEU A 14 -69.23 36.05 -6.84
CA LEU A 14 -67.86 35.52 -6.75
C LEU A 14 -67.79 34.53 -5.58
N GLU A 15 -67.11 33.39 -5.79
CA GLU A 15 -66.94 32.34 -4.76
C GLU A 15 -66.25 32.83 -3.46
N LYS A 16 -65.51 33.95 -3.51
CA LYS A 16 -64.86 34.55 -2.35
C LYS A 16 -65.77 35.46 -1.50
N PHE A 17 -66.99 35.76 -1.93
CA PHE A 17 -67.90 36.53 -1.10
C PHE A 17 -68.35 35.70 0.10
N VAL A 18 -68.49 36.36 1.25
CA VAL A 18 -68.91 35.74 2.52
C VAL A 18 -70.26 35.02 2.39
N THR A 19 -71.10 35.45 1.45
CA THR A 19 -72.43 34.88 1.24
C THR A 19 -72.42 33.57 0.45
N PHE A 20 -71.29 33.16 -0.16
CA PHE A 20 -71.20 31.89 -0.88
C PHE A 20 -71.40 30.70 0.08
N PRO A 21 -72.22 29.68 -0.25
CA PRO A 21 -72.76 29.31 -1.57
C PRO A 21 -74.12 29.95 -1.94
N HIS A 22 -74.60 30.95 -1.22
CA HIS A 22 -75.86 31.65 -1.53
C HIS A 22 -75.64 32.94 -2.35
N CYS A 23 -76.61 33.28 -3.18
CA CYS A 23 -76.63 34.55 -3.90
C CYS A 23 -76.75 35.71 -2.92
N ALA A 24 -75.83 36.69 -2.98
CA ALA A 24 -75.82 37.83 -2.08
C ALA A 24 -77.09 38.70 -2.17
N ALA A 25 -77.79 38.69 -3.30
CA ALA A 25 -78.99 39.50 -3.51
C ALA A 25 -80.28 38.80 -3.09
N CYS A 26 -80.53 37.58 -3.59
CA CYS A 26 -81.81 36.89 -3.39
C CYS A 26 -81.74 35.67 -2.46
N GLY A 27 -80.55 35.32 -1.95
CA GLY A 27 -80.36 34.19 -1.05
C GLY A 27 -80.44 32.80 -1.71
N ALA A 28 -80.78 32.70 -2.99
CA ALA A 28 -80.88 31.41 -3.70
C ALA A 28 -79.51 30.68 -3.72
N LEU A 29 -79.52 29.37 -3.49
CA LEU A 29 -78.33 28.52 -3.49
C LEU A 29 -77.72 28.46 -4.91
N LEU A 30 -76.42 28.72 -5.02
CA LEU A 30 -75.68 28.66 -6.26
C LEU A 30 -75.12 27.24 -6.42
N SER A 31 -75.67 26.47 -7.37
CA SER A 31 -75.33 25.07 -7.61
C SER A 31 -73.95 24.93 -8.28
N GLY A 32 -72.88 24.96 -7.49
CA GLY A 32 -71.53 24.80 -8.01
C GLY A 32 -70.50 24.45 -6.95
N GLU A 33 -70.50 23.20 -6.47
CA GLU A 33 -69.38 22.24 -6.71
C GLU A 33 -69.56 20.94 -5.93
N SER A 34 -69.65 19.86 -6.73
CA SER A 34 -69.03 18.54 -6.56
C SER A 34 -68.83 17.99 -5.13
N ALA A 35 -69.67 17.00 -4.80
CA ALA A 35 -69.34 16.03 -3.75
C ALA A 35 -68.00 15.33 -4.07
N PRO A 36 -67.01 15.34 -3.15
CA PRO A 36 -65.78 14.61 -3.38
C PRO A 36 -65.89 13.14 -2.94
N HIS A 37 -65.48 12.27 -3.85
CA HIS A 37 -64.78 11.00 -3.61
C HIS A 37 -65.43 9.94 -2.69
N THR A 38 -66.18 9.06 -3.35
CA THR A 38 -66.16 7.59 -3.21
C THR A 38 -65.29 7.02 -2.07
N THR A 39 -65.94 6.58 -1.00
CA THR A 39 -65.39 5.62 -0.03
C THR A 39 -65.34 4.22 -0.65
N VAL A 40 -64.35 3.96 -1.51
CA VAL A 40 -63.99 2.60 -1.89
C VAL A 40 -62.84 2.16 -0.98
N TRP A 41 -63.19 1.48 0.11
CA TRP A 41 -62.26 0.63 0.87
C TRP A 41 -61.76 -0.50 -0.04
N LYS A 42 -60.78 -0.20 -0.91
CA LYS A 42 -59.89 -1.22 -1.47
C LYS A 42 -59.00 -1.67 -0.32
N ARG A 43 -59.24 -2.88 0.19
CA ARG A 43 -58.33 -3.58 1.10
C ARG A 43 -56.88 -3.42 0.58
N PRO A 44 -55.90 -3.01 1.40
CA PRO A 44 -54.54 -2.85 0.95
C PRO A 44 -53.89 -4.22 0.88
N VAL A 45 -54.26 -5.03 -0.13
CA VAL A 45 -53.57 -6.29 -0.44
C VAL A 45 -52.10 -6.02 -0.80
N SER A 46 -51.77 -4.77 -1.16
CA SER A 46 -50.41 -4.29 -1.41
C SER A 46 -49.58 -4.11 -0.14
N ALA A 47 -50.15 -3.73 1.01
CA ALA A 47 -49.38 -3.46 2.23
C ALA A 47 -48.61 -4.69 2.78
N PRO A 48 -49.21 -5.88 2.93
CA PRO A 48 -48.46 -7.06 3.36
C PRO A 48 -47.47 -7.53 2.29
N LEU A 49 -47.78 -7.35 1.00
CA LEU A 49 -46.88 -7.68 -0.10
C LEU A 49 -45.62 -6.80 -0.07
N TRP A 50 -45.78 -5.49 0.14
CA TRP A 50 -44.66 -4.56 0.30
C TRP A 50 -43.83 -4.86 1.55
N ALA A 51 -44.46 -5.22 2.66
CA ALA A 51 -43.76 -5.64 3.88
C ALA A 51 -42.92 -6.91 3.65
N MET A 52 -43.44 -7.88 2.90
CA MET A 52 -42.70 -9.10 2.54
C MET A 52 -41.52 -8.80 1.62
N ILE A 53 -41.70 -7.94 0.61
CA ILE A 53 -40.62 -7.54 -0.32
C ILE A 53 -39.51 -6.80 0.45
N LEU A 54 -39.86 -5.86 1.33
CA LEU A 54 -38.90 -5.14 2.17
C LEU A 54 -38.18 -6.08 3.14
N GLY A 55 -38.90 -7.02 3.76
CA GLY A 55 -38.32 -8.04 4.64
C GLY A 55 -37.33 -8.94 3.90
N LEU A 56 -37.66 -9.40 2.69
CA LEU A 56 -36.78 -10.20 1.84
C LEU A 56 -35.54 -9.41 1.40
N CYS A 57 -35.69 -8.13 1.04
CA CYS A 57 -34.54 -7.27 0.72
C CYS A 57 -33.61 -7.09 1.92
N CYS A 58 -34.15 -6.80 3.11
CA CYS A 58 -33.34 -6.66 4.32
C CYS A 58 -32.64 -7.96 4.72
N ALA A 59 -33.33 -9.11 4.63
CA ALA A 59 -32.73 -10.42 4.88
C ALA A 59 -31.65 -10.75 3.85
N GLY A 60 -31.88 -10.44 2.56
CA GLY A 60 -30.90 -10.61 1.49
C GLY A 60 -29.64 -9.77 1.72
N LEU A 61 -29.80 -8.49 2.10
CA LEU A 61 -28.69 -7.62 2.45
C LEU A 61 -27.95 -8.09 3.71
N GLY A 62 -28.67 -8.63 4.70
CA GLY A 62 -28.09 -9.23 5.90
C GLY A 62 -27.24 -10.47 5.56
N VAL A 63 -27.75 -11.38 4.73
CA VAL A 63 -27.00 -12.57 4.27
C VAL A 63 -25.80 -12.16 3.42
N LEU A 64 -25.96 -11.19 2.51
CA LEU A 64 -24.86 -10.66 1.70
C LEU A 64 -23.80 -9.99 2.58
N GLY A 65 -24.22 -9.25 3.60
CA GLY A 65 -23.34 -8.64 4.60
C GLY A 65 -22.59 -9.68 5.43
N ILE A 66 -23.24 -10.78 5.82
CA ILE A 66 -22.60 -11.88 6.55
C ILE A 66 -21.63 -12.66 5.65
N LEU A 67 -21.99 -12.90 4.39
CA LEU A 67 -21.11 -13.57 3.42
C LEU A 67 -19.88 -12.71 3.15
N THR A 68 -20.05 -11.42 2.87
CA THR A 68 -18.93 -10.49 2.69
C THR A 68 -18.11 -10.33 3.96
N ALA A 69 -18.73 -10.27 5.15
CA ALA A 69 -18.01 -10.24 6.43
C ALA A 69 -17.26 -11.55 6.74
N ARG A 70 -17.74 -12.70 6.28
CA ARG A 70 -17.04 -13.98 6.38
C ARG A 70 -15.89 -14.08 5.36
N GLU A 71 -16.08 -13.55 4.16
CA GLU A 71 -15.05 -13.41 3.15
C GLU A 71 -13.92 -12.51 3.66
N THR A 72 -14.25 -11.38 4.30
CA THR A 72 -13.27 -10.45 4.86
C THR A 72 -12.66 -10.91 6.19
N ARG A 73 -13.38 -11.68 7.02
CA ARG A 73 -12.81 -12.30 8.24
C ARG A 73 -11.75 -13.37 7.96
N ARG A 74 -11.69 -13.93 6.74
CA ARG A 74 -10.58 -14.81 6.33
C ARG A 74 -9.31 -14.05 5.95
N VAL A 75 -9.37 -12.73 5.89
CA VAL A 75 -8.19 -11.88 5.77
C VAL A 75 -7.76 -11.43 7.18
N GLU A 76 -7.54 -12.38 8.09
CA GLU A 76 -6.50 -12.14 9.10
C GLU A 76 -5.20 -12.08 8.28
N GLU A 77 -4.82 -10.87 7.88
CA GLU A 77 -3.66 -10.64 7.04
C GLU A 77 -2.45 -11.24 7.75
N LYS A 78 -1.91 -12.32 7.18
CA LYS A 78 -0.76 -13.02 7.75
C LYS A 78 0.39 -12.04 7.82
N GLN A 79 0.99 -11.90 8.99
CA GLN A 79 2.14 -11.01 9.13
C GLN A 79 3.39 -11.74 8.65
N LEU A 80 4.11 -11.10 7.74
CA LEU A 80 5.42 -11.53 7.31
C LEU A 80 6.45 -10.95 8.30
N LEU A 81 7.30 -11.81 8.81
CA LEU A 81 8.46 -11.45 9.62
C LEU A 81 9.71 -11.65 8.76
N ALA A 82 10.72 -10.81 8.96
CA ALA A 82 12.01 -11.05 8.34
C ALA A 82 13.15 -10.66 9.27
N TYR A 83 14.17 -11.50 9.30
CA TYR A 83 15.39 -11.32 10.07
C TYR A 83 16.51 -10.94 9.11
N VAL A 84 17.09 -9.76 9.31
CA VAL A 84 18.11 -9.21 8.43
C VAL A 84 19.47 -9.23 9.11
N GLY A 85 20.37 -10.05 8.59
CA GLY A 85 21.79 -10.02 8.90
C GLY A 85 22.50 -8.98 8.03
N LEU A 86 22.75 -7.80 8.60
CA LEU A 86 23.50 -6.71 7.96
C LEU A 86 24.86 -6.52 8.64
N PRO A 87 25.98 -6.44 7.90
CA PRO A 87 27.26 -6.10 8.50
C PRO A 87 27.25 -4.65 8.98
N ARG A 88 27.64 -4.41 10.24
CA ARG A 88 27.68 -3.06 10.85
C ARG A 88 28.66 -2.12 10.14
N ARG A 89 29.71 -2.70 9.56
CA ARG A 89 30.76 -1.98 8.85
C ARG A 89 31.01 -2.64 7.51
N MET A 90 31.10 -1.83 6.47
CA MET A 90 31.52 -2.24 5.13
C MET A 90 32.70 -1.38 4.69
N THR A 91 33.38 -1.78 3.63
CA THR A 91 34.47 -0.99 3.03
C THR A 91 34.13 -0.68 1.58
N VAL A 92 34.41 0.54 1.12
CA VAL A 92 34.23 0.91 -0.29
C VAL A 92 34.95 -0.09 -1.20
N GLY A 93 34.24 -0.57 -2.23
CA GLY A 93 34.76 -1.51 -3.22
C GLY A 93 34.82 -2.98 -2.76
N ARG A 94 34.65 -3.29 -1.47
CA ARG A 94 34.57 -4.68 -0.99
C ARG A 94 33.16 -5.23 -1.07
N VAL A 95 33.04 -6.49 -1.49
CA VAL A 95 31.77 -7.20 -1.53
C VAL A 95 31.32 -7.51 -0.11
N SER A 96 30.08 -7.16 0.20
CA SER A 96 29.43 -7.41 1.48
C SER A 96 28.16 -8.22 1.24
N GLY A 97 27.95 -9.25 2.07
CA GLY A 97 26.75 -10.08 2.03
C GLY A 97 25.71 -9.60 3.03
N LEU A 98 24.47 -9.53 2.59
CA LEU A 98 23.27 -9.38 3.40
C LEU A 98 22.53 -10.72 3.38
N ARG A 99 22.04 -11.17 4.53
CA ARG A 99 21.21 -12.37 4.65
C ARG A 99 19.83 -11.97 5.17
N ILE A 100 18.78 -12.36 4.47
CA ILE A 100 17.39 -12.12 4.88
C ILE A 100 16.74 -13.49 5.07
N SER A 101 16.31 -13.80 6.29
CA SER A 101 15.51 -15.00 6.57
C SER A 101 14.05 -14.58 6.74
N LEU A 102 13.12 -15.33 6.16
CA LEU A 102 11.70 -15.03 6.21
C LEU A 102 11.00 -15.93 7.22
N ASP A 103 9.98 -15.40 7.89
CA ASP A 103 9.10 -16.15 8.77
C ASP A 103 7.69 -15.56 8.74
N THR A 104 6.72 -16.21 9.37
CA THR A 104 5.35 -15.69 9.51
C THR A 104 4.76 -16.06 10.85
N THR A 105 3.87 -15.18 11.35
CA THR A 105 3.10 -15.41 12.57
C THR A 105 1.96 -16.43 12.39
N ASP A 106 1.67 -16.86 11.16
CA ASP A 106 0.63 -17.85 10.87
C ASP A 106 1.02 -19.23 11.39
N ALA A 107 0.34 -19.68 12.45
CA ALA A 107 0.58 -20.96 13.11
C ALA A 107 0.36 -22.16 12.17
N ASP A 108 -0.60 -22.09 11.26
CA ASP A 108 -0.90 -23.17 10.32
C ASP A 108 0.21 -23.29 9.27
N ALA A 109 0.70 -22.15 8.78
CA ALA A 109 1.86 -22.11 7.91
C ALA A 109 3.10 -22.67 8.63
N VAL A 110 3.32 -22.29 9.91
CA VAL A 110 4.47 -22.75 10.72
C VAL A 110 4.44 -24.27 10.85
N ALA A 111 3.29 -24.84 11.22
CA ALA A 111 3.15 -26.28 11.42
C ALA A 111 3.32 -27.08 10.12
N SER A 112 2.84 -26.54 8.99
CA SER A 112 2.93 -27.21 7.69
C SER A 112 4.29 -27.07 6.99
N ALA A 113 5.19 -26.22 7.53
CA ALA A 113 6.45 -25.85 6.86
C ALA A 113 6.24 -25.42 5.39
N ALA A 114 5.08 -24.82 5.10
CA ALA A 114 4.73 -24.44 3.74
C ALA A 114 5.72 -23.39 3.21
N PRO A 115 6.10 -23.47 1.92
CA PRO A 115 6.92 -22.46 1.26
C PRO A 115 6.17 -21.14 1.15
N PHE A 116 6.92 -20.05 1.00
CA PHE A 116 6.34 -18.76 0.63
C PHE A 116 6.09 -18.72 -0.88
N GLU A 117 4.91 -18.25 -1.27
CA GLU A 117 4.50 -18.13 -2.67
C GLU A 117 4.52 -16.65 -3.11
N ASP A 118 4.82 -16.40 -4.39
CA ASP A 118 4.89 -15.06 -5.03
C ASP A 118 5.65 -14.03 -4.18
N VAL A 119 6.87 -14.37 -3.76
CA VAL A 119 7.74 -13.47 -2.99
C VAL A 119 8.34 -12.42 -3.92
N ARG A 120 8.21 -11.15 -3.55
CA ARG A 120 8.73 -10.00 -4.28
C ARG A 120 9.60 -9.17 -3.36
N LEU A 121 10.89 -9.12 -3.65
CA LEU A 121 11.84 -8.25 -2.98
C LEU A 121 12.09 -7.00 -3.84
N ARG A 122 11.84 -5.82 -3.28
CA ARG A 122 12.03 -4.54 -3.94
C ARG A 122 13.20 -3.78 -3.33
N PHE A 123 14.14 -3.37 -4.16
CA PHE A 123 15.16 -2.38 -3.82
C PHE A 123 14.83 -1.02 -4.47
N PRO A 124 14.86 0.08 -3.71
CA PRO A 124 14.61 1.41 -4.25
C PRO A 124 15.77 1.85 -5.14
N ARG A 125 15.47 2.66 -6.16
CA ARG A 125 16.45 3.16 -7.13
C ARG A 125 17.56 3.97 -6.48
N ALA A 126 17.23 4.70 -5.41
CA ALA A 126 18.18 5.50 -4.64
C ALA A 126 19.37 4.65 -4.15
N LEU A 127 19.13 3.38 -3.78
CA LEU A 127 20.18 2.48 -3.31
C LEU A 127 21.27 2.27 -4.37
N PHE A 128 20.91 2.24 -5.65
CA PHE A 128 21.86 1.94 -6.73
C PHE A 128 22.80 3.13 -7.06
N GLY A 129 22.57 4.30 -6.46
CA GLY A 129 23.53 5.40 -6.53
C GLY A 129 24.76 5.18 -5.63
N ASP A 130 24.57 4.49 -4.52
CA ASP A 130 25.60 4.27 -3.49
C ASP A 130 26.11 2.82 -3.46
N PHE A 131 25.36 1.88 -4.04
CA PHE A 131 25.66 0.45 -4.02
C PHE A 131 25.51 -0.19 -5.40
N VAL A 132 26.41 -1.12 -5.71
CA VAL A 132 26.23 -2.06 -6.82
C VAL A 132 25.70 -3.37 -6.28
N LEU A 133 24.50 -3.74 -6.70
CA LEU A 133 23.96 -5.08 -6.48
C LEU A 133 24.66 -6.05 -7.44
N LEU A 134 25.33 -7.06 -6.89
CA LEU A 134 26.10 -8.03 -7.66
C LEU A 134 25.31 -9.31 -7.93
N SER A 135 24.62 -9.82 -6.92
CA SER A 135 23.82 -11.04 -7.05
C SER A 135 22.82 -11.17 -5.92
N ILE A 136 21.79 -11.98 -6.18
CA ILE A 136 20.81 -12.45 -5.21
C ILE A 136 20.75 -13.97 -5.32
N SER A 137 20.72 -14.63 -4.17
CA SER A 137 20.64 -16.09 -4.03
C SER A 137 19.48 -16.45 -3.10
N PRO A 138 18.61 -17.42 -3.43
CA PRO A 138 18.51 -18.11 -4.71
C PRO A 138 18.32 -17.13 -5.89
N VAL A 139 18.56 -17.62 -7.11
CA VAL A 139 18.38 -16.82 -8.32
C VAL A 139 16.88 -16.53 -8.48
N PRO A 140 16.47 -15.27 -8.67
CA PRO A 140 15.07 -14.92 -8.88
C PRO A 140 14.59 -15.43 -10.24
N ASP A 141 13.32 -15.80 -10.31
CA ASP A 141 12.67 -16.24 -11.55
C ASP A 141 12.56 -15.09 -12.55
N ALA A 142 12.30 -13.88 -12.04
CA ALA A 142 12.22 -12.68 -12.85
C ALA A 142 12.80 -11.46 -12.13
N VAL A 143 13.41 -10.57 -12.91
CA VAL A 143 13.89 -9.27 -12.45
C VAL A 143 13.22 -8.19 -13.28
N THR A 144 12.43 -7.34 -12.64
CA THR A 144 11.73 -6.25 -13.32
C THR A 144 12.13 -4.91 -12.74
N SER A 145 12.34 -3.92 -13.61
CA SER A 145 12.54 -2.53 -13.21
C SER A 145 11.23 -1.79 -13.44
N GLN A 146 10.53 -1.43 -12.36
CA GLN A 146 9.24 -0.73 -12.44
C GLN A 146 9.23 0.46 -11.48
N GLY A 147 8.73 1.60 -11.95
CA GLY A 147 8.65 2.83 -11.18
C GLY A 147 10.02 3.25 -10.62
N SER A 148 10.08 3.44 -9.30
CA SER A 148 11.26 3.93 -8.59
C SER A 148 12.15 2.83 -8.00
N GLY A 149 12.07 1.58 -8.47
CA GLY A 149 12.88 0.48 -7.92
C GLY A 149 13.09 -0.70 -8.85
N ARG A 150 13.83 -1.69 -8.36
CA ARG A 150 14.00 -3.02 -8.97
C ARG A 150 13.32 -4.07 -8.11
N TYR A 151 12.54 -4.93 -8.74
CA TYR A 151 11.83 -6.04 -8.13
C TYR A 151 12.49 -7.36 -8.53
N PHE A 152 12.67 -8.21 -7.55
CA PHE A 152 13.20 -9.56 -7.69
C PHE A 152 12.09 -10.51 -7.27
N HIS A 153 11.62 -11.32 -8.22
CA HIS A 153 10.45 -12.16 -8.05
C HIS A 153 10.87 -13.62 -7.88
N PHE A 154 10.25 -14.29 -6.92
CA PHE A 154 10.40 -15.70 -6.63
C PHE A 154 9.00 -16.28 -6.54
N SER A 155 8.67 -17.17 -7.47
CA SER A 155 7.37 -17.85 -7.51
C SER A 155 7.17 -18.67 -6.24
N ARG A 156 8.25 -19.32 -5.79
CA ARG A 156 8.25 -20.15 -4.59
C ARG A 156 9.60 -20.05 -3.88
N LEU A 157 9.57 -19.81 -2.57
CA LEU A 157 10.76 -19.75 -1.73
C LEU A 157 10.58 -20.69 -0.54
N ALA A 158 11.53 -21.60 -0.34
CA ALA A 158 11.48 -22.51 0.82
C ALA A 158 11.59 -21.71 2.12
N ARG A 159 10.87 -22.14 3.16
CA ARG A 159 10.72 -21.38 4.40
C ARG A 159 12.05 -21.20 5.16
N ASP A 160 12.89 -22.22 5.13
CA ASP A 160 14.21 -22.27 5.74
C ASP A 160 15.31 -21.69 4.83
N GLN A 161 14.98 -21.33 3.58
CA GLN A 161 15.94 -20.82 2.61
C GLN A 161 16.10 -19.30 2.73
N PRO A 162 17.27 -18.82 3.19
CA PRO A 162 17.51 -17.39 3.29
C PRO A 162 17.75 -16.77 1.90
N LEU A 163 17.33 -15.52 1.73
CA LEU A 163 17.76 -14.67 0.63
C LEU A 163 19.13 -14.08 0.96
N GLY A 164 20.15 -14.48 0.21
CA GLY A 164 21.47 -13.87 0.21
C GLY A 164 21.55 -12.76 -0.84
N VAL A 165 22.05 -11.58 -0.46
CA VAL A 165 22.20 -10.43 -1.36
C VAL A 165 23.64 -9.95 -1.27
N LEU A 166 24.35 -9.93 -2.41
CA LEU A 166 25.71 -9.41 -2.48
C LEU A 166 25.71 -7.97 -2.99
N LEU A 167 26.24 -7.08 -2.18
CA LEU A 167 26.31 -5.64 -2.43
C LEU A 167 27.77 -5.19 -2.42
N ARG A 168 28.09 -4.18 -3.22
CA ARG A 168 29.39 -3.51 -3.21
C ARG A 168 29.18 -2.00 -3.01
N PRO A 169 29.61 -1.42 -1.88
CA PRO A 169 29.51 0.01 -1.63
C PRO A 169 30.43 0.81 -2.56
N LEU A 170 29.93 1.95 -3.04
CA LEU A 170 30.66 2.86 -3.92
C LEU A 170 31.22 4.08 -3.18
N ARG A 171 30.59 4.48 -2.08
CA ARG A 171 30.93 5.71 -1.34
C ARG A 171 31.06 5.43 0.15
N ALA A 172 32.04 6.07 0.78
CA ALA A 172 32.19 6.05 2.22
C ALA A 172 31.11 6.90 2.90
N GLY A 173 30.86 6.67 4.19
CA GLY A 173 29.89 7.42 4.99
C GLY A 173 28.81 6.54 5.63
N THR A 174 27.81 7.19 6.22
CA THR A 174 26.64 6.54 6.80
C THR A 174 25.59 6.35 5.72
N HIS A 175 25.13 5.11 5.54
CA HIS A 175 24.14 4.76 4.51
C HIS A 175 22.90 4.14 5.12
N HIS A 176 21.77 4.41 4.48
CA HIS A 176 20.47 3.80 4.80
C HIS A 176 20.09 2.81 3.71
N LEU A 177 19.89 1.54 4.10
CA LEU A 177 19.33 0.51 3.26
C LEU A 177 17.85 0.40 3.58
N SER A 178 17.00 0.60 2.58
CA SER A 178 15.59 0.25 2.64
C SER A 178 15.25 -0.76 1.55
N MET A 179 14.37 -1.69 1.87
CA MET A 179 13.82 -2.66 0.93
C MET A 179 12.39 -3.01 1.35
N THR A 180 11.56 -3.35 0.38
CA THR A 180 10.19 -3.82 0.64
C THR A 180 10.10 -5.29 0.24
N LEU A 181 9.58 -6.11 1.13
CA LEU A 181 9.33 -7.51 0.91
C LEU A 181 7.82 -7.73 0.85
N ASN A 182 7.36 -8.46 -0.15
CA ASN A 182 5.95 -8.85 -0.28
C ASN A 182 5.89 -10.36 -0.55
N ALA A 183 4.88 -11.03 -0.03
CA ALA A 183 4.60 -12.44 -0.29
C ALA A 183 3.09 -12.61 -0.43
N ARG A 184 2.66 -13.63 -1.17
CA ARG A 184 1.23 -13.93 -1.33
C ARG A 184 0.56 -14.10 0.03
N GLU A 185 -0.64 -13.55 0.18
CA GLU A 185 -1.45 -13.65 1.42
C GLU A 185 -0.83 -13.03 2.67
N CYS A 186 0.29 -12.32 2.54
CA CYS A 186 0.94 -11.63 3.64
C CYS A 186 0.93 -10.11 3.42
N LEU A 187 0.96 -9.35 4.52
CA LEU A 187 1.18 -7.91 4.45
C LEU A 187 2.58 -7.58 3.95
N PRO A 188 2.75 -6.54 3.10
CA PRO A 188 4.07 -6.05 2.73
C PRO A 188 4.87 -5.60 3.96
N LEU A 189 6.11 -6.06 4.04
CA LEU A 189 7.04 -5.73 5.10
C LEU A 189 8.10 -4.75 4.58
N GLU A 190 8.26 -3.62 5.25
CA GLU A 190 9.36 -2.69 4.95
C GLU A 190 10.54 -2.95 5.90
N LEU A 191 11.71 -3.19 5.32
CA LEU A 191 12.95 -3.42 6.05
C LEU A 191 13.84 -2.20 5.91
N ARG A 192 14.34 -1.69 7.03
CA ARG A 192 15.23 -0.53 7.10
C ARG A 192 16.44 -0.85 7.96
N GLY A 193 17.62 -0.42 7.53
CA GLY A 193 18.86 -0.58 8.27
C GLY A 193 19.83 0.55 7.98
N THR A 194 20.71 0.83 8.94
CA THR A 194 21.77 1.84 8.82
C THR A 194 23.11 1.18 9.07
N PHE A 195 24.13 1.53 8.29
CA PHE A 195 25.47 0.96 8.41
C PHE A 195 26.53 1.96 7.99
N GLN A 196 27.75 1.74 8.48
CA GLN A 196 28.89 2.59 8.19
C GLN A 196 29.74 1.97 7.07
N VAL A 197 30.04 2.77 6.04
CA VAL A 197 30.99 2.40 4.99
C VAL A 197 32.30 3.15 5.21
N GLU A 198 33.35 2.41 5.52
CA GLU A 198 34.70 2.94 5.68
C GLU A 198 35.35 3.15 4.28
N PRO A 199 36.21 4.17 4.12
CA PRO A 199 36.94 4.38 2.87
C PRO A 199 37.80 3.16 2.54
N ALA A 200 37.98 2.91 1.25
CA ALA A 200 38.93 1.88 0.81
C ALA A 200 40.31 2.23 1.39
N ALA A 201 40.97 1.26 2.01
CA ALA A 201 42.35 1.44 2.44
C ALA A 201 43.17 1.85 1.22
N VAL A 202 43.58 3.12 1.18
CA VAL A 202 44.54 3.58 0.18
C VAL A 202 45.75 2.70 0.41
N LYS A 203 46.08 1.83 -0.56
CA LYS A 203 47.37 1.15 -0.57
C LYS A 203 48.39 2.28 -0.54
N SER A 204 48.91 2.59 0.65
CA SER A 204 50.00 3.54 0.79
C SER A 204 51.08 3.00 -0.12
N ALA A 205 51.39 3.77 -1.17
CA ALA A 205 52.48 3.40 -2.06
C ALA A 205 53.69 3.10 -1.17
N PRO A 206 54.42 2.00 -1.42
CA PRO A 206 55.59 1.68 -0.62
C PRO A 206 56.47 2.93 -0.63
N VAL A 207 56.66 3.52 0.56
CA VAL A 207 57.49 4.70 0.74
C VAL A 207 58.84 4.32 0.15
N ARG A 208 59.16 4.87 -1.03
CA ARG A 208 60.39 4.56 -1.75
C ARG A 208 61.51 4.90 -0.76
N PRO A 209 62.31 3.91 -0.29
CA PRO A 209 63.32 4.19 0.71
C PRO A 209 64.21 5.30 0.16
N ALA A 210 64.38 6.36 0.95
CA ALA A 210 65.19 7.50 0.56
C ALA A 210 66.55 6.99 0.05
N PRO A 211 67.07 7.53 -1.07
CA PRO A 211 68.34 7.09 -1.61
C PRO A 211 69.40 7.19 -0.50
N ARG A 212 69.97 6.06 -0.10
CA ARG A 212 71.14 6.01 0.78
C ARG A 212 72.19 6.89 0.11
N LYS A 213 72.44 8.08 0.68
CA LYS A 213 73.62 8.87 0.33
C LYS A 213 74.81 7.99 0.66
N ASN A 214 75.42 7.42 -0.37
CA ASN A 214 76.70 6.76 -0.26
C ASN A 214 77.68 7.80 0.28
N ALA A 215 77.96 7.73 1.57
CA ALA A 215 79.10 8.38 2.19
C ALA A 215 80.35 7.68 1.63
N ALA A 216 80.76 8.13 0.44
CA ALA A 216 82.04 7.77 -0.16
C ALA A 216 83.16 8.36 0.71
N LYS A 217 83.56 7.53 1.67
CA LYS A 217 84.90 7.33 2.23
C LYS A 217 85.96 8.32 1.73
N ARG A 218 86.16 9.40 2.50
CA ARG A 218 87.45 10.10 2.61
C ARG A 218 88.42 9.22 3.42
N GLY A 219 89.68 9.20 3.01
CA GLY A 219 90.81 8.60 3.74
C GLY A 219 91.44 7.46 2.94
N ARG A 220 92.72 7.45 2.60
CA ARG A 220 93.84 8.22 3.15
C ARG A 220 95.02 8.05 2.18
N GLU A 221 95.61 9.16 1.76
CA GLU A 221 96.99 9.20 1.25
C GLU A 221 97.99 8.93 2.38
N ASN A 222 99.26 8.74 2.00
CA ASN A 222 100.47 8.36 2.75
C ASN A 222 100.77 6.86 2.59
N GLY A 223 101.78 6.40 1.85
CA GLY A 223 103.06 7.03 1.49
C GLY A 223 104.16 6.35 2.28
N GLU A 224 104.88 5.41 1.67
CA GLU A 224 106.16 4.94 2.23
C GLU A 224 107.06 4.38 1.11
N ARG A 225 108.14 5.12 0.86
CA ARG A 225 109.37 4.69 0.20
C ARG A 225 110.17 3.84 1.18
N ALA A 226 110.74 2.72 0.73
CA ALA A 226 112.14 2.33 0.97
C ALA A 226 112.37 0.91 0.42
N GLY A 227 113.45 0.74 -0.33
CA GLY A 227 113.95 -0.54 -0.84
C GLY A 227 114.44 -0.42 -2.28
#